data_AF-A0A6G6GPN0-F1
#
_entry.id   AF-A0A6G6GPN0-F1
#
_cell.length_a   1.000
_cell.length_b   1.000
_cell.length_c   1.000
_cell.angle_alpha   90.00
_cell.angle_beta   90.00
_cell.angle_gamma   90.00
#
_symmetry.space_group_name_H-M   'P 1'
#
loop_
_entity.id
_entity.type
_entity.pdbx_description
1 polymer ?
#
loop_
_entity_poly.entity_id
_entity_poly.type
_entity_poly.pdbx_seq_one_letter_code
_entity_poly.pdbx_strand_id
1 'polypeptide(L)'
;MLEISELKAKKLPELQELAKTLSVPKYRSLKKLDLVYQILDYQAANPNVVKAVVQEEKTSTSAPSKPKEEKQARAPKPRAPRNNNRDQSKDTKVSEETKNADSRKNTHRSESKKDDTHKSSNQKQNNDTKQSNDKNDKRDSRDSNDKRQRNQKDNNKNNRNDNRNNRNNGNQHKNNGNKDTRNRYKEPDYEFDGIIESEGVLDIMQDGYGFLRSSDYNYLSSPDDIYVSQSQIRLFGLKTGDTVLGEVRPPKEGEKYFPLIKVNKINGLNPNVVRDRVSFEHLTPLFPQEKFNLADKQNTISTRIIDLFAPIGKGQRGMIVSQPKTGKTMLLKDIANAIAANHPEVYQMILLIDERPEEVTDMQRNVQGEVIASTFDKEPSEHVRIANLVIEKAKRLVECGHDVVILLDSITRLARAYNTVQPASGKILSGGVDANALNKPKRFFGAARNIENGGSLSIIATALTETGSKMDEVIFEEFKGTGNMELQLDRKISNRRIFPAIDLTSSSTRRDDLLLDEKTIQRMWVMRKYLADMNPVEAMEFINDRFRQTKNNEEFLISMNG
;
A
#
# COMPACT_ATOMS: atom_id res chain seq x y z
N MET A 1 10.97 29.06 -21.72
CA MET A 1 12.18 28.23 -21.60
C MET A 1 11.75 26.79 -21.83
N LEU A 2 12.65 25.91 -22.25
CA LEU A 2 12.36 24.48 -22.32
C LEU A 2 12.67 23.83 -20.98
N GLU A 3 11.90 22.84 -20.58
CA GLU A 3 12.15 22.13 -19.33
C GLU A 3 13.16 20.98 -19.50
N ILE A 4 13.84 20.64 -18.39
CA ILE A 4 14.71 19.46 -18.32
C ILE A 4 13.93 18.14 -18.54
N SER A 5 12.62 18.12 -18.28
CA SER A 5 11.68 17.05 -18.58
C SER A 5 11.57 16.80 -20.09
N GLU A 6 11.18 17.83 -20.84
CA GLU A 6 11.05 17.84 -22.31
C GLU A 6 12.37 17.48 -23.00
N LEU A 7 13.47 18.07 -22.56
CA LEU A 7 14.80 17.82 -23.12
C LEU A 7 15.29 16.39 -22.83
N LYS A 8 14.94 15.79 -21.69
CA LYS A 8 15.24 14.37 -21.42
C LYS A 8 14.38 13.41 -22.27
N ALA A 9 13.20 13.83 -22.72
CA ALA A 9 12.34 13.03 -23.59
C ALA A 9 12.86 12.97 -25.05
N LYS A 10 13.19 14.13 -25.67
CA LYS A 10 13.70 14.21 -27.07
C LYS A 10 14.89 13.27 -27.32
N LYS A 11 15.03 12.70 -28.52
CA LYS A 11 16.15 11.80 -28.89
C LYS A 11 17.44 12.58 -29.11
N LEU A 12 18.59 11.87 -29.14
CA LEU A 12 19.89 12.51 -29.32
C LEU A 12 20.01 13.36 -30.62
N PRO A 13 19.49 12.94 -31.79
CA PRO A 13 19.51 13.77 -33.00
C PRO A 13 18.68 15.05 -32.83
N GLU A 14 17.46 14.93 -32.30
CA GLU A 14 16.53 16.05 -32.04
C GLU A 14 17.17 17.08 -31.07
N LEU A 15 17.90 16.61 -30.06
CA LEU A 15 18.67 17.47 -29.15
C LEU A 15 19.87 18.14 -29.83
N GLN A 16 20.53 17.46 -30.76
CA GLN A 16 21.64 18.05 -31.53
C GLN A 16 21.14 19.08 -32.56
N GLU A 17 19.94 18.91 -33.13
CA GLU A 17 19.31 19.92 -33.98
C GLU A 17 18.84 21.12 -33.16
N LEU A 18 18.23 20.91 -32.00
CA LEU A 18 17.82 21.99 -31.10
C LEU A 18 19.03 22.77 -30.56
N ALA A 19 20.12 22.08 -30.19
CA ALA A 19 21.38 22.71 -29.80
C ALA A 19 22.07 23.46 -30.96
N LYS A 20 21.93 22.97 -32.21
CA LYS A 20 22.41 23.67 -33.41
C LYS A 20 21.62 24.97 -33.64
N THR A 21 20.29 24.95 -33.52
CA THR A 21 19.44 26.14 -33.68
C THR A 21 19.71 27.17 -32.58
N LEU A 22 19.91 26.73 -31.34
CA LEU A 22 20.34 27.58 -30.22
C LEU A 22 21.86 27.91 -30.23
N SER A 23 22.61 27.52 -31.26
CA SER A 23 24.06 27.81 -31.42
C SER A 23 24.96 27.39 -30.24
N VAL A 24 24.59 26.32 -29.52
CA VAL A 24 25.32 25.81 -28.35
C VAL A 24 26.68 25.22 -28.78
N PRO A 25 27.83 25.63 -28.21
CA PRO A 25 29.15 25.20 -28.68
C PRO A 25 29.46 23.73 -28.35
N LYS A 26 30.11 23.02 -29.29
CA LYS A 26 30.56 21.60 -29.17
C LYS A 26 29.45 20.53 -29.04
N TYR A 27 28.18 20.87 -29.29
CA TYR A 27 27.01 19.98 -29.16
C TYR A 27 27.13 18.56 -29.77
N ARG A 28 27.90 18.39 -30.86
CA ARG A 28 27.99 17.11 -31.60
C ARG A 28 28.80 16.01 -30.90
N SER A 29 29.70 16.37 -29.98
CA SER A 29 30.60 15.41 -29.30
C SER A 29 30.14 15.00 -27.89
N LEU A 30 29.00 15.52 -27.43
CA LEU A 30 28.49 15.30 -26.07
C LEU A 30 27.51 14.12 -26.00
N LYS A 31 27.44 13.47 -24.84
CA LYS A 31 26.44 12.44 -24.57
C LYS A 31 25.10 13.11 -24.25
N LYS A 32 24.00 12.34 -24.31
CA LYS A 32 22.63 12.87 -24.20
C LYS A 32 22.42 13.75 -22.97
N LEU A 33 22.88 13.32 -21.79
CA LEU A 33 22.68 14.08 -20.55
C LEU A 33 23.52 15.37 -20.53
N ASP A 34 24.81 15.29 -20.84
CA ASP A 34 25.73 16.44 -20.91
C ASP A 34 25.19 17.52 -21.87
N LEU A 35 24.63 17.09 -23.01
CA LEU A 35 24.00 17.98 -23.99
C LEU A 35 22.72 18.64 -23.46
N VAL A 36 21.88 17.92 -22.71
CA VAL A 36 20.69 18.50 -22.07
C VAL A 36 21.06 19.58 -21.05
N TYR A 37 22.07 19.33 -20.22
CA TYR A 37 22.56 20.34 -19.26
C TYR A 37 23.15 21.55 -19.98
N GLN A 38 24.00 21.34 -20.99
CA GLN A 38 24.60 22.45 -21.75
C GLN A 38 23.57 23.30 -22.51
N ILE A 39 22.47 22.70 -22.99
CA ILE A 39 21.33 23.45 -23.55
C ILE A 39 20.70 24.33 -22.47
N LEU A 40 20.41 23.79 -21.29
CA LEU A 40 19.78 24.53 -20.18
C LEU A 40 20.66 25.69 -19.69
N ASP A 41 21.96 25.45 -19.51
CA ASP A 41 22.93 26.50 -19.15
C ASP A 41 22.95 27.63 -20.19
N TYR A 42 22.90 27.28 -21.48
CA TYR A 42 22.81 28.27 -22.56
C TYR A 42 21.46 29.02 -22.58
N GLN A 43 20.34 28.37 -22.24
CA GLN A 43 19.05 29.04 -22.11
C GLN A 43 19.00 30.01 -20.93
N ALA A 44 19.65 29.66 -19.81
CA ALA A 44 19.80 30.55 -18.66
C ALA A 44 20.67 31.77 -18.99
N ALA A 45 21.75 31.58 -19.75
CA ALA A 45 22.64 32.65 -20.20
C ALA A 45 22.03 33.56 -21.29
N ASN A 46 21.22 33.01 -22.21
CA ASN A 46 20.70 33.73 -23.40
C ASN A 46 19.16 33.66 -23.55
N PRO A 47 18.37 34.10 -22.54
CA PRO A 47 16.92 33.88 -22.50
C PRO A 47 16.13 34.55 -23.63
N ASN A 48 16.68 35.57 -24.28
CA ASN A 48 16.03 36.26 -25.40
C ASN A 48 16.06 35.46 -26.71
N VAL A 49 17.18 34.77 -27.01
CA VAL A 49 17.33 33.95 -28.23
C VAL A 49 16.34 32.78 -28.23
N VAL A 50 16.15 32.16 -27.07
CA VAL A 50 15.22 31.04 -26.87
C VAL A 50 13.77 31.42 -27.14
N LYS A 51 13.36 32.66 -26.81
CA LYS A 51 11.97 33.11 -26.98
C LYS A 51 11.55 33.17 -28.45
N ALA A 52 12.44 33.58 -29.35
CA ALA A 52 12.15 33.64 -30.79
C ALA A 52 11.91 32.24 -31.37
N VAL A 53 12.84 31.30 -31.15
CA VAL A 53 12.77 29.94 -31.69
C VAL A 53 11.50 29.19 -31.21
N VAL A 54 11.10 29.38 -29.95
CA VAL A 54 9.91 28.75 -29.37
C VAL A 54 8.59 29.37 -29.89
N GLN A 55 8.62 30.53 -30.56
CA GLN A 55 7.45 31.09 -31.25
C GLN A 55 7.30 30.53 -32.67
N GLU A 56 8.39 30.25 -33.38
CA GLU A 56 8.36 29.68 -34.75
C GLU A 56 7.94 28.20 -34.79
N GLU A 57 8.33 27.39 -33.80
CA GLU A 57 7.85 25.99 -33.69
C GLU A 57 6.32 25.90 -33.45
N LYS A 58 5.68 26.96 -32.95
CA LYS A 58 4.24 26.95 -32.58
C LYS A 58 3.29 27.45 -33.67
N THR A 59 3.78 28.10 -34.72
CA THR A 59 2.94 28.63 -35.82
C THR A 59 2.88 27.73 -37.04
N SER A 60 3.58 26.59 -37.04
CA SER A 60 3.81 25.73 -38.22
C SER A 60 3.05 24.39 -38.21
N THR A 61 2.17 24.14 -37.22
CA THR A 61 1.57 22.80 -36.96
C THR A 61 0.03 22.77 -36.94
N SER A 62 -0.63 23.40 -37.92
CA SER A 62 -2.11 23.45 -38.00
C SER A 62 -2.72 23.32 -39.42
N ALA A 63 -2.52 22.18 -40.09
CA ALA A 63 -3.30 21.78 -41.27
C ALA A 63 -3.47 20.24 -41.36
N PRO A 64 -4.64 19.71 -41.79
CA PRO A 64 -4.91 18.27 -41.83
C PRO A 64 -4.34 17.56 -43.06
N SER A 65 -4.16 16.23 -42.97
CA SER A 65 -3.41 15.43 -43.94
C SER A 65 -4.28 14.62 -44.92
N LYS A 66 -3.78 14.46 -46.15
CA LYS A 66 -4.13 13.38 -47.10
C LYS A 66 -2.85 12.87 -47.80
N PRO A 67 -2.87 11.68 -48.44
CA PRO A 67 -1.70 10.78 -48.45
C PRO A 67 -0.61 11.05 -49.50
N LYS A 68 0.52 10.36 -49.28
CA LYS A 68 1.84 10.44 -49.93
C LYS A 68 1.87 10.01 -51.40
N GLU A 69 2.89 10.48 -52.13
CA GLU A 69 3.61 9.67 -53.13
C GLU A 69 5.14 9.94 -53.10
N GLU A 70 5.92 9.47 -54.09
CA GLU A 70 7.28 8.93 -53.87
C GLU A 70 8.55 9.77 -54.25
N LYS A 71 9.72 9.36 -53.67
CA LYS A 71 11.12 9.39 -54.25
C LYS A 71 11.74 10.79 -54.53
N GLN A 72 13.05 11.03 -54.75
CA GLN A 72 14.37 10.33 -54.71
C GLN A 72 15.45 11.43 -54.43
N ALA A 73 16.52 11.34 -53.60
CA ALA A 73 17.74 10.49 -53.55
C ALA A 73 19.06 11.15 -54.13
N ARG A 74 20.15 11.13 -53.31
CA ARG A 74 21.59 11.51 -53.59
C ARG A 74 21.91 13.04 -53.64
N ALA A 75 23.00 13.65 -53.11
CA ALA A 75 24.38 13.31 -52.63
C ALA A 75 25.52 13.45 -53.68
N PRO A 76 26.84 13.64 -53.36
CA PRO A 76 27.55 14.12 -52.12
C PRO A 76 28.87 14.98 -52.26
N LYS A 77 29.30 15.68 -51.17
CA LYS A 77 30.72 16.03 -50.77
C LYS A 77 31.55 16.96 -51.72
N PRO A 78 32.81 17.41 -51.42
CA PRO A 78 33.74 17.28 -50.26
C PRO A 78 34.10 18.68 -49.62
N ARG A 79 35.25 19.11 -49.02
CA ARG A 79 36.59 18.56 -48.65
C ARG A 79 37.20 19.21 -47.34
N ALA A 80 38.46 19.67 -47.33
CA ALA A 80 39.31 20.22 -46.22
C ALA A 80 40.60 20.90 -46.85
N PRO A 81 41.76 21.25 -46.19
CA PRO A 81 42.25 21.16 -44.78
C PRO A 81 43.20 22.34 -44.27
N ARG A 82 44.02 22.10 -43.20
CA ARG A 82 45.30 22.79 -42.75
C ARG A 82 45.23 24.10 -41.89
N ASN A 83 46.21 24.46 -41.01
CA ASN A 83 47.20 23.71 -40.17
C ASN A 83 47.95 24.58 -39.09
N ASN A 84 48.61 23.92 -38.09
CA ASN A 84 49.87 24.27 -37.35
C ASN A 84 50.01 25.39 -36.25
N ASN A 85 50.79 25.02 -35.18
CA ASN A 85 51.82 25.78 -34.40
C ASN A 85 51.43 26.94 -33.43
N ARG A 86 52.16 27.26 -32.31
CA ARG A 86 53.14 26.54 -31.42
C ARG A 86 53.38 27.34 -30.08
N ASP A 87 54.26 26.83 -29.19
CA ASP A 87 54.94 27.48 -28.03
C ASP A 87 54.09 27.81 -26.76
N GLN A 88 54.47 27.77 -25.46
CA GLN A 88 55.68 27.73 -24.57
C GLN A 88 55.57 28.94 -23.56
N SER A 89 55.96 28.96 -22.27
CA SER A 89 56.47 27.96 -21.27
C SER A 89 56.53 28.59 -19.82
N LYS A 90 56.87 27.80 -18.76
CA LYS A 90 57.42 28.20 -17.41
C LYS A 90 56.48 28.87 -16.35
N ASP A 91 56.71 28.87 -15.01
CA ASP A 91 57.63 28.12 -14.08
C ASP A 91 57.10 28.06 -12.59
N THR A 92 57.91 27.53 -11.64
CA THR A 92 57.60 26.89 -10.31
C THR A 92 57.45 27.69 -8.95
N LYS A 93 56.82 27.03 -7.94
CA LYS A 93 57.00 27.10 -6.42
C LYS A 93 56.39 28.30 -5.64
N VAL A 94 56.30 28.40 -4.27
CA VAL A 94 56.98 27.73 -3.10
C VAL A 94 56.02 27.29 -1.92
N SER A 95 56.36 27.46 -0.61
CA SER A 95 55.70 26.90 0.61
C SER A 95 55.97 27.69 1.94
N GLU A 96 55.53 27.17 3.12
CA GLU A 96 55.81 27.59 4.55
C GLU A 96 54.98 28.77 5.18
N GLU A 97 54.85 28.98 6.52
CA GLU A 97 54.57 28.09 7.69
C GLU A 97 53.98 28.91 8.91
N THR A 98 54.11 28.50 10.19
CA THR A 98 53.24 28.95 11.34
C THR A 98 53.90 29.81 12.45
N LYS A 99 53.10 30.55 13.29
CA LYS A 99 53.29 30.68 14.78
C LYS A 99 52.24 31.49 15.60
N ASN A 100 52.27 31.20 16.91
CA ASN A 100 51.57 31.69 18.14
C ASN A 100 51.85 33.17 18.54
N ALA A 101 51.36 33.79 19.65
CA ALA A 101 50.13 33.77 20.51
C ALA A 101 50.33 34.72 21.75
N ASP A 102 49.28 35.20 22.47
CA ASP A 102 49.33 35.60 23.92
C ASP A 102 47.92 35.70 24.61
N SER A 103 47.81 36.28 25.83
CA SER A 103 46.88 35.83 26.90
C SER A 103 46.48 36.85 28.03
N ARG A 104 45.53 36.44 28.92
CA ARG A 104 45.18 36.97 30.30
C ARG A 104 44.21 38.21 30.37
N LYS A 105 43.41 38.49 31.44
CA LYS A 105 43.07 37.83 32.74
C LYS A 105 41.81 38.43 33.45
N ASN A 106 41.16 37.66 34.36
CA ASN A 106 40.40 38.07 35.60
C ASN A 106 39.15 39.01 35.47
N THR A 107 38.19 39.15 36.41
CA THR A 107 37.76 38.53 37.72
C THR A 107 36.22 38.73 37.88
N HIS A 108 35.41 38.02 38.70
CA HIS A 108 35.37 37.98 40.19
C HIS A 108 34.48 36.81 40.73
N ARG A 109 34.45 36.59 42.05
CA ARG A 109 33.71 35.49 42.74
C ARG A 109 33.44 35.82 44.23
N SER A 110 32.27 35.40 44.77
CA SER A 110 31.94 35.22 46.22
C SER A 110 32.04 36.48 47.14
N GLU A 111 31.51 36.57 48.39
CA GLU A 111 30.85 35.63 49.33
C GLU A 111 30.04 36.40 50.42
N SER A 112 29.11 35.76 51.16
CA SER A 112 28.74 36.04 52.59
C SER A 112 27.49 35.26 53.09
N LYS A 113 27.23 35.26 54.42
CA LYS A 113 26.15 34.53 55.13
C LYS A 113 25.63 35.34 56.33
N LYS A 114 24.35 35.13 56.76
CA LYS A 114 23.94 34.66 58.12
C LYS A 114 22.42 34.81 58.42
N ASP A 115 21.91 33.81 59.15
CA ASP A 115 21.05 33.80 60.37
C ASP A 115 19.92 34.84 60.57
N ASP A 116 18.77 34.51 61.19
CA ASP A 116 18.12 33.23 61.58
C ASP A 116 16.63 33.51 61.96
N THR A 117 15.79 32.48 62.04
CA THR A 117 14.51 32.28 62.80
C THR A 117 13.44 31.54 61.96
N HIS A 118 12.41 30.88 62.52
CA HIS A 118 11.98 30.67 63.92
C HIS A 118 11.50 29.20 64.13
N LYS A 119 11.45 28.74 65.39
CA LYS A 119 10.98 27.39 65.85
C LYS A 119 9.50 27.13 65.45
N SER A 120 8.96 25.90 65.36
CA SER A 120 9.05 24.69 66.24
C SER A 120 8.71 23.41 65.45
N SER A 121 9.25 22.18 65.62
CA SER A 121 9.77 21.36 66.74
C SER A 121 8.79 20.32 67.31
N ASN A 122 8.98 19.02 67.01
CA ASN A 122 8.70 17.91 67.93
C ASN A 122 9.56 16.66 67.63
N GLN A 123 9.55 15.64 68.50
CA GLN A 123 10.39 14.42 68.49
C GLN A 123 9.52 13.14 68.74
N LYS A 124 9.94 11.87 68.86
CA LYS A 124 11.22 11.10 69.03
C LYS A 124 10.90 9.58 68.75
N GLN A 125 11.74 8.53 68.80
CA GLN A 125 13.16 8.30 69.14
C GLN A 125 13.72 6.99 68.50
N ASN A 126 15.04 6.95 68.29
CA ASN A 126 16.01 5.83 68.37
C ASN A 126 15.69 4.71 69.41
N ASN A 127 16.23 3.47 69.42
CA ASN A 127 17.28 2.79 68.61
C ASN A 127 17.35 1.24 68.86
N ASP A 128 18.14 0.53 68.01
CA ASP A 128 19.10 -0.56 68.31
C ASP A 128 18.77 -2.04 68.72
N THR A 129 18.95 -2.93 67.72
CA THR A 129 19.87 -4.13 67.65
C THR A 129 19.65 -5.48 68.38
N LYS A 130 20.19 -6.53 67.71
CA LYS A 130 20.66 -7.89 68.15
C LYS A 130 19.68 -9.06 68.03
N GLN A 131 19.92 -10.01 67.10
CA GLN A 131 20.75 -11.26 67.16
C GLN A 131 19.97 -12.45 67.77
N SER A 132 20.09 -13.72 67.34
CA SER A 132 21.13 -14.44 66.54
C SER A 132 20.61 -15.76 65.91
N ASN A 133 21.37 -16.34 64.96
CA ASN A 133 21.73 -17.75 64.61
C ASN A 133 20.83 -18.94 65.04
N ASP A 134 20.91 -20.18 64.52
CA ASP A 134 21.84 -20.96 63.66
C ASP A 134 21.00 -22.17 63.08
N LYS A 135 21.42 -23.14 62.24
CA LYS A 135 22.66 -23.50 61.51
C LYS A 135 22.31 -24.50 60.38
N ASN A 136 23.11 -24.59 59.29
CA ASN A 136 23.73 -25.87 58.86
C ASN A 136 24.72 -25.69 57.68
N ASP A 137 25.52 -26.72 57.42
CA ASP A 137 26.95 -26.57 57.13
C ASP A 137 27.46 -27.14 55.79
N LYS A 138 28.72 -26.81 55.46
CA LYS A 138 29.43 -27.22 54.23
C LYS A 138 30.12 -28.58 54.37
N ARG A 139 30.47 -29.19 53.22
CA ARG A 139 31.77 -29.84 52.99
C ARG A 139 32.08 -29.93 51.48
N ASP A 140 33.36 -30.09 51.14
CA ASP A 140 33.92 -29.70 49.84
C ASP A 140 35.21 -30.49 49.50
N SER A 141 35.62 -30.44 48.23
CA SER A 141 36.93 -30.77 47.64
C SER A 141 37.35 -32.25 47.48
N ARG A 142 37.47 -32.68 46.20
CA ARG A 142 38.67 -33.25 45.50
C ARG A 142 38.28 -34.19 44.35
N ASP A 143 39.06 -34.43 43.28
CA ASP A 143 39.91 -33.61 42.38
C ASP A 143 40.47 -34.57 41.27
N SER A 144 40.99 -34.01 40.16
CA SER A 144 41.95 -34.62 39.20
C SER A 144 41.53 -35.75 38.22
N ASN A 145 41.59 -35.42 36.91
CA ASN A 145 42.23 -36.13 35.77
C ASN A 145 41.85 -37.63 35.44
N ASP A 146 41.92 -38.17 34.22
CA ASP A 146 42.62 -37.76 32.98
C ASP A 146 42.06 -38.40 31.67
N LYS A 147 42.32 -37.75 30.52
CA LYS A 147 42.58 -38.27 29.14
C LYS A 147 41.98 -39.60 28.61
N ARG A 148 41.41 -39.55 27.37
CA ARG A 148 41.95 -40.03 26.04
C ARG A 148 40.98 -40.78 25.09
N GLN A 149 41.36 -40.73 23.80
CA GLN A 149 40.68 -41.25 22.61
C GLN A 149 40.97 -42.75 22.32
N ARG A 150 40.00 -43.47 21.72
CA ARG A 150 40.09 -44.36 20.52
C ARG A 150 38.73 -45.09 20.37
N ASN A 151 38.12 -45.35 19.20
CA ASN A 151 38.57 -45.56 17.81
C ASN A 151 39.01 -47.00 17.46
N GLN A 152 38.02 -47.90 17.38
CA GLN A 152 37.95 -49.19 16.66
C GLN A 152 36.54 -49.23 16.04
N LYS A 153 36.27 -49.62 14.78
CA LYS A 153 37.09 -50.25 13.74
C LYS A 153 37.51 -51.70 14.04
N ASP A 154 36.54 -52.60 13.87
CA ASP A 154 36.78 -54.02 13.53
C ASP A 154 36.29 -54.32 12.10
N ASN A 155 36.84 -55.36 11.47
CA ASN A 155 36.77 -55.54 10.02
C ASN A 155 36.95 -57.03 9.61
N ASN A 156 36.18 -57.49 8.60
CA ASN A 156 36.26 -58.78 7.92
C ASN A 156 36.10 -60.09 8.72
N LYS A 157 35.18 -60.96 8.25
CA LYS A 157 35.58 -62.15 7.45
C LYS A 157 34.39 -62.88 6.78
N ASN A 158 34.60 -63.23 5.50
CA ASN A 158 34.31 -64.50 4.80
C ASN A 158 33.02 -65.28 5.19
N ASN A 159 32.15 -65.74 4.28
CA ASN A 159 32.42 -66.49 3.03
C ASN A 159 31.17 -66.49 2.12
N ARG A 160 31.31 -66.33 0.79
CA ARG A 160 31.25 -67.37 -0.28
C ARG A 160 29.94 -68.16 -0.45
N ASN A 161 29.38 -68.04 -1.67
CA ASN A 161 28.76 -69.09 -2.49
C ASN A 161 27.42 -69.73 -2.02
N ASP A 162 26.59 -70.34 -2.88
CA ASP A 162 26.75 -70.64 -4.33
C ASP A 162 25.43 -70.53 -5.13
N ASN A 163 25.53 -70.70 -6.45
CA ASN A 163 24.43 -70.82 -7.41
C ASN A 163 23.52 -72.03 -7.12
N ARG A 164 22.26 -71.96 -7.58
CA ARG A 164 21.78 -72.86 -8.66
C ARG A 164 20.47 -72.40 -9.32
N ASN A 165 20.44 -72.59 -10.64
CA ASN A 165 19.24 -72.41 -11.48
C ASN A 165 18.17 -73.47 -11.17
N ASN A 166 16.93 -73.18 -11.57
CA ASN A 166 16.29 -74.05 -12.55
C ASN A 166 15.44 -73.24 -13.56
N ARG A 167 15.06 -73.86 -14.68
CA ARG A 167 14.46 -73.22 -15.88
C ARG A 167 13.05 -73.76 -16.20
N ASN A 168 12.45 -73.17 -17.25
CA ASN A 168 11.28 -73.60 -18.02
C ASN A 168 9.94 -73.39 -17.28
N ASN A 169 8.80 -73.13 -17.94
CA ASN A 169 8.51 -72.76 -19.34
C ASN A 169 7.39 -71.69 -19.29
N GLY A 170 7.18 -70.79 -20.24
CA GLY A 170 7.50 -70.87 -21.65
C GLY A 170 6.22 -71.05 -22.48
N ASN A 171 5.45 -69.99 -22.68
CA ASN A 171 4.51 -69.91 -23.81
C ASN A 171 4.19 -68.46 -24.20
N GLN A 172 3.82 -68.24 -25.47
CA GLN A 172 3.53 -66.92 -26.05
C GLN A 172 2.02 -66.77 -26.32
N HIS A 173 1.49 -65.54 -26.28
CA HIS A 173 0.91 -64.92 -27.49
C HIS A 173 0.32 -63.49 -27.30
N LYS A 174 0.50 -62.68 -28.36
CA LYS A 174 -0.47 -61.70 -28.93
C LYS A 174 -0.95 -60.51 -28.08
N ASN A 175 -0.37 -59.33 -28.33
CA ASN A 175 -0.90 -58.31 -29.28
C ASN A 175 -0.72 -56.84 -28.82
N ASN A 176 -0.46 -55.97 -29.81
CA ASN A 176 -0.68 -54.52 -29.90
C ASN A 176 -0.80 -53.69 -28.62
N GLY A 177 0.22 -52.88 -28.34
CA GLY A 177 0.17 -51.90 -27.24
C GLY A 177 1.18 -50.74 -27.31
N ASN A 178 1.80 -50.42 -28.45
CA ASN A 178 2.74 -49.29 -28.51
C ASN A 178 2.00 -47.93 -28.52
N LYS A 179 1.63 -47.47 -27.33
CA LYS A 179 1.15 -46.11 -27.06
C LYS A 179 1.87 -45.62 -25.80
N ASP A 180 2.75 -44.66 -25.97
CA ASP A 180 3.53 -44.06 -24.89
C ASP A 180 2.61 -43.18 -24.01
N THR A 181 1.96 -43.77 -22.99
CA THR A 181 1.01 -43.06 -22.10
C THR A 181 1.71 -42.25 -21.00
N ARG A 182 2.87 -41.65 -21.28
CA ARG A 182 3.65 -40.79 -20.38
C ARG A 182 3.05 -39.38 -20.27
N ASN A 183 1.76 -39.31 -19.97
CA ASN A 183 1.01 -38.21 -19.33
C ASN A 183 -0.49 -38.53 -19.21
N ARG A 184 -0.88 -39.80 -19.00
CA ARG A 184 -2.22 -40.06 -18.44
C ARG A 184 -2.19 -39.66 -16.96
N TYR A 185 -2.79 -38.52 -16.64
CA TYR A 185 -3.16 -38.16 -15.28
C TYR A 185 -3.97 -39.34 -14.72
N LYS A 186 -3.43 -40.08 -13.75
CA LYS A 186 -4.20 -41.14 -13.10
C LYS A 186 -5.15 -40.43 -12.16
N GLU A 187 -6.43 -40.44 -12.49
CA GLU A 187 -7.47 -40.10 -11.53
C GLU A 187 -7.25 -40.96 -10.27
N PRO A 188 -7.11 -40.35 -9.09
CA PRO A 188 -6.85 -41.12 -7.87
C PRO A 188 -8.03 -42.07 -7.63
N ASP A 189 -7.74 -43.31 -7.27
CA ASP A 189 -8.79 -44.30 -7.02
C ASP A 189 -9.64 -43.79 -5.83
N TYR A 190 -10.92 -43.52 -6.08
CA TYR A 190 -11.79 -42.80 -5.15
C TYR A 190 -12.11 -43.63 -3.89
N GLU A 191 -11.36 -43.39 -2.81
CA GLU A 191 -11.82 -43.64 -1.45
C GLU A 191 -12.92 -42.61 -1.12
N PHE A 192 -14.16 -43.09 -0.94
CA PHE A 192 -15.35 -42.23 -0.77
C PHE A 192 -15.52 -41.67 0.66
N ASP A 193 -14.44 -41.49 1.42
CA ASP A 193 -14.45 -40.90 2.75
C ASP A 193 -14.30 -39.36 2.70
N GLY A 194 -15.45 -38.68 2.59
CA GLY A 194 -15.57 -37.27 2.98
C GLY A 194 -14.89 -36.26 2.05
N ILE A 195 -15.17 -36.29 0.75
CA ILE A 195 -14.88 -35.13 -0.11
C ILE A 195 -15.80 -33.98 0.29
N ILE A 196 -15.22 -32.85 0.70
CA ILE A 196 -15.92 -31.64 1.13
C ILE A 196 -15.57 -30.52 0.14
N GLU A 197 -16.57 -29.73 -0.31
CA GLU A 197 -16.28 -28.46 -0.98
C GLU A 197 -15.97 -27.38 0.05
N SER A 198 -14.87 -26.64 -0.16
CA SER A 198 -14.44 -25.57 0.74
C SER A 198 -13.81 -24.42 -0.05
N GLU A 199 -13.88 -23.22 0.51
CA GLU A 199 -13.38 -21.98 -0.09
C GLU A 199 -12.41 -21.28 0.87
N GLY A 200 -11.35 -20.68 0.33
CA GLY A 200 -10.44 -19.86 1.12
C GLY A 200 -9.45 -19.07 0.27
N VAL A 201 -8.77 -18.13 0.90
CA VAL A 201 -7.87 -17.18 0.23
C VAL A 201 -6.43 -17.67 0.31
N LEU A 202 -5.78 -17.81 -0.85
CA LEU A 202 -4.44 -18.38 -0.94
C LEU A 202 -3.36 -17.46 -0.33
N ASP A 203 -2.63 -17.98 0.64
CA ASP A 203 -1.44 -17.41 1.26
C ASP A 203 -0.22 -18.28 0.92
N ILE A 204 0.64 -17.82 0.01
CA ILE A 204 1.80 -18.56 -0.51
C ILE A 204 3.02 -18.35 0.41
N MET A 205 3.59 -19.45 0.90
CA MET A 205 4.79 -19.47 1.75
C MET A 205 6.07 -19.26 0.94
N GLN A 206 7.18 -18.92 1.62
CA GLN A 206 8.47 -18.65 0.95
C GLN A 206 9.01 -19.86 0.16
N ASP A 207 8.73 -21.07 0.61
CA ASP A 207 9.09 -22.33 -0.08
C ASP A 207 8.21 -22.63 -1.31
N GLY A 208 7.18 -21.82 -1.56
CA GLY A 208 6.33 -21.88 -2.74
C GLY A 208 5.23 -22.96 -2.74
N TYR A 209 4.94 -23.58 -1.59
CA TYR A 209 3.60 -24.14 -1.30
C TYR A 209 2.73 -23.03 -0.67
N GLY A 210 1.44 -23.27 -0.48
CA GLY A 210 0.55 -22.30 0.16
C GLY A 210 -0.55 -22.94 0.99
N PHE A 211 -1.33 -22.09 1.64
CA PHE A 211 -2.53 -22.47 2.37
C PHE A 211 -3.71 -21.61 1.92
N LEU A 212 -4.92 -22.18 1.80
CA LEU A 212 -6.15 -21.39 1.75
C LEU A 212 -6.54 -21.04 3.20
N ARG A 213 -6.63 -19.75 3.51
CA ARG A 213 -7.08 -19.24 4.81
C ARG A 213 -8.59 -18.96 4.79
N SER A 214 -9.31 -19.29 5.85
CA SER A 214 -10.73 -18.92 6.00
C SER A 214 -10.91 -17.44 6.38
N SER A 215 -11.99 -16.84 5.88
CA SER A 215 -12.53 -15.53 6.32
C SER A 215 -12.90 -15.53 7.80
N ASP A 216 -13.43 -16.64 8.30
CA ASP A 216 -14.03 -16.76 9.64
C ASP A 216 -12.96 -16.63 10.75
N TYR A 217 -11.71 -16.92 10.40
CA TYR A 217 -10.54 -16.76 11.26
C TYR A 217 -9.72 -15.50 10.92
N ASN A 218 -10.33 -14.51 10.26
CA ASN A 218 -9.71 -13.25 9.83
C ASN A 218 -8.43 -13.45 8.98
N TYR A 219 -8.37 -14.57 8.23
CA TYR A 219 -7.19 -15.06 7.51
C TYR A 219 -5.92 -15.30 8.34
N LEU A 220 -6.03 -15.39 9.67
CA LEU A 220 -4.95 -15.91 10.50
C LEU A 220 -4.76 -17.42 10.25
N SER A 221 -3.61 -17.95 10.66
CA SER A 221 -3.32 -19.38 10.48
C SER A 221 -4.20 -20.24 11.40
N SER A 222 -4.98 -21.16 10.82
CA SER A 222 -5.85 -22.11 11.50
C SER A 222 -5.29 -23.55 11.43
N PRO A 223 -5.65 -24.47 12.36
CA PRO A 223 -5.48 -25.91 12.14
C PRO A 223 -6.20 -26.41 10.87
N ASP A 224 -7.34 -25.80 10.53
CA ASP A 224 -8.22 -26.22 9.43
C ASP A 224 -7.80 -25.64 8.06
N ASP A 225 -6.67 -24.93 7.99
CA ASP A 225 -6.16 -24.35 6.75
C ASP A 225 -5.86 -25.43 5.68
N ILE A 226 -6.31 -25.17 4.45
CA ILE A 226 -6.22 -26.14 3.35
C ILE A 226 -4.85 -26.04 2.69
N TYR A 227 -4.07 -27.12 2.69
CA TYR A 227 -2.77 -27.18 2.03
C TYR A 227 -2.90 -27.21 0.50
N VAL A 228 -2.15 -26.33 -0.17
CA VAL A 228 -2.06 -26.24 -1.64
C VAL A 228 -0.62 -26.47 -2.09
N SER A 229 -0.42 -27.49 -2.92
CA SER A 229 0.91 -27.86 -3.40
C SER A 229 1.47 -26.84 -4.41
N GLN A 230 2.80 -26.72 -4.44
CA GLN A 230 3.52 -25.92 -5.44
C GLN A 230 3.16 -26.32 -6.89
N SER A 231 2.83 -27.59 -7.13
CA SER A 231 2.37 -28.10 -8.42
C SER A 231 1.01 -27.53 -8.83
N GLN A 232 0.04 -27.47 -7.92
CA GLN A 232 -1.28 -26.88 -8.18
C GLN A 232 -1.17 -25.36 -8.41
N ILE A 233 -0.38 -24.66 -7.58
CA ILE A 233 -0.11 -23.22 -7.73
C ILE A 233 0.43 -22.91 -9.14
N ARG A 234 1.42 -23.68 -9.62
CA ARG A 234 1.98 -23.54 -10.97
C ARG A 234 1.03 -23.96 -12.09
N LEU A 235 0.22 -24.98 -11.88
CA LEU A 235 -0.71 -25.52 -12.90
C LEU A 235 -1.82 -24.52 -13.24
N PHE A 236 -2.40 -23.90 -12.22
CA PHE A 236 -3.53 -22.96 -12.37
C PHE A 236 -3.12 -21.48 -12.45
N GLY A 237 -1.84 -21.15 -12.26
CA GLY A 237 -1.37 -19.76 -12.26
C GLY A 237 -1.85 -18.96 -11.04
N LEU A 238 -1.87 -19.62 -9.88
CA LEU A 238 -2.32 -19.01 -8.62
C LEU A 238 -1.29 -18.00 -8.08
N LYS A 239 -1.79 -16.93 -7.48
CA LYS A 239 -1.04 -15.90 -6.76
C LYS A 239 -1.63 -15.75 -5.35
N THR A 240 -0.86 -15.16 -4.43
CA THR A 240 -1.40 -14.74 -3.12
C THR A 240 -2.64 -13.86 -3.30
N GLY A 241 -3.66 -14.09 -2.47
CA GLY A 241 -4.95 -13.43 -2.54
C GLY A 241 -5.98 -14.10 -3.46
N ASP A 242 -5.61 -15.10 -4.27
CA ASP A 242 -6.62 -15.80 -5.09
C ASP A 242 -7.57 -16.57 -4.16
N THR A 243 -8.87 -16.30 -4.29
CA THR A 243 -9.92 -17.01 -3.55
C THR A 243 -10.24 -18.29 -4.33
N VAL A 244 -10.01 -19.45 -3.72
CA VAL A 244 -10.09 -20.76 -4.39
C VAL A 244 -11.20 -21.57 -3.76
N LEU A 245 -12.20 -21.96 -4.56
CA LEU A 245 -13.24 -22.92 -4.20
C LEU A 245 -12.88 -24.28 -4.80
N GLY A 246 -12.87 -25.33 -3.98
CA GLY A 246 -12.49 -26.67 -4.45
C GLY A 246 -12.79 -27.80 -3.49
N GLU A 247 -12.53 -29.01 -3.97
CA GLU A 247 -12.71 -30.27 -3.25
C GLU A 247 -11.49 -30.57 -2.37
N VAL A 248 -11.71 -30.75 -1.08
CA VAL A 248 -10.72 -31.17 -0.08
C VAL A 248 -11.08 -32.55 0.48
N ARG A 249 -10.08 -33.23 1.05
CA ARG A 249 -10.28 -34.44 1.86
C ARG A 249 -9.69 -34.27 3.26
N PRO A 250 -10.10 -35.09 4.25
CA PRO A 250 -9.37 -35.22 5.51
C PRO A 250 -7.88 -35.53 5.31
N PRO A 251 -7.00 -35.07 6.22
CA PRO A 251 -5.61 -35.51 6.26
C PRO A 251 -5.53 -37.01 6.57
N LYS A 252 -4.61 -37.71 5.89
CA LYS A 252 -4.24 -39.10 6.19
C LYS A 252 -3.17 -39.18 7.28
N GLU A 253 -2.87 -40.37 7.78
CA GLU A 253 -1.82 -40.59 8.78
C GLU A 253 -0.48 -39.95 8.34
N GLY A 254 0.02 -39.00 9.14
CA GLY A 254 1.24 -38.23 8.85
C GLY A 254 1.01 -36.88 8.16
N GLU A 255 -0.19 -36.59 7.64
CA GLU A 255 -0.57 -35.25 7.17
C GLU A 255 -1.15 -34.43 8.33
N LYS A 256 -0.81 -33.12 8.39
CA LYS A 256 -1.30 -32.21 9.45
C LYS A 256 -2.48 -31.33 9.01
N TYR A 257 -2.64 -31.11 7.72
CA TYR A 257 -3.55 -30.13 7.12
C TYR A 257 -4.36 -30.79 6.01
N PHE A 258 -5.59 -30.33 5.78
CA PHE A 258 -6.48 -30.82 4.72
C PHE A 258 -5.87 -30.52 3.34
N PRO A 259 -5.51 -31.51 2.51
CA PRO A 259 -4.96 -31.22 1.19
C PRO A 259 -6.08 -30.98 0.17
N LEU A 260 -5.91 -29.92 -0.63
CA LEU A 260 -6.76 -29.65 -1.79
C LEU A 260 -6.58 -30.75 -2.85
N ILE A 261 -7.67 -31.38 -3.30
CA ILE A 261 -7.67 -32.34 -4.41
C ILE A 261 -7.80 -31.60 -5.73
N LYS A 262 -8.88 -30.82 -5.88
CA LYS A 262 -9.35 -30.28 -7.16
C LYS A 262 -9.88 -28.86 -6.99
N VAL A 263 -9.51 -27.97 -7.92
CA VAL A 263 -10.01 -26.59 -8.00
C VAL A 263 -11.27 -26.58 -8.85
N ASN A 264 -12.38 -26.07 -8.29
CA ASN A 264 -13.65 -25.92 -9.00
C ASN A 264 -13.82 -24.48 -9.54
N LYS A 265 -13.47 -23.45 -8.75
CA LYS A 265 -13.44 -22.04 -9.19
C LYS A 265 -12.27 -21.28 -8.57
N ILE A 266 -11.88 -20.18 -9.21
CA ILE A 266 -10.94 -19.18 -8.65
C ILE A 266 -11.55 -17.80 -8.86
N ASN A 267 -11.65 -16.99 -7.80
CA ASN A 267 -12.23 -15.64 -7.82
C ASN A 267 -13.61 -15.61 -8.52
N GLY A 268 -14.47 -16.58 -8.22
CA GLY A 268 -15.79 -16.79 -8.85
C GLY A 268 -15.78 -17.36 -10.27
N LEU A 269 -14.65 -17.35 -10.97
CA LEU A 269 -14.50 -17.73 -12.38
C LEU A 269 -13.94 -19.16 -12.58
N ASN A 270 -14.07 -19.68 -13.80
CA ASN A 270 -13.47 -20.96 -14.20
C ASN A 270 -11.93 -20.84 -14.26
N PRO A 271 -11.16 -21.82 -13.75
CA PRO A 271 -9.70 -21.72 -13.64
C PRO A 271 -8.95 -21.42 -14.95
N ASN A 272 -9.48 -21.89 -16.08
CA ASN A 272 -8.90 -21.67 -17.40
C ASN A 272 -8.87 -20.17 -17.79
N VAL A 273 -9.85 -19.38 -17.35
CA VAL A 273 -9.93 -17.93 -17.64
C VAL A 273 -8.94 -17.16 -16.76
N VAL A 274 -8.85 -17.55 -15.49
CA VAL A 274 -8.01 -16.89 -14.47
C VAL A 274 -6.51 -17.06 -14.74
N ARG A 275 -6.13 -18.12 -15.46
CA ARG A 275 -4.73 -18.37 -15.85
C ARG A 275 -4.13 -17.27 -16.74
N ASP A 276 -4.91 -16.75 -17.68
CA ASP A 276 -4.43 -15.80 -18.72
C ASP A 276 -4.75 -14.33 -18.36
N ARG A 277 -5.15 -14.05 -17.11
CA ARG A 277 -5.52 -12.71 -16.64
C ARG A 277 -4.33 -11.73 -16.61
N VAL A 278 -4.59 -10.49 -17.01
CA VAL A 278 -3.62 -9.39 -16.88
C VAL A 278 -3.38 -9.08 -15.40
N SER A 279 -2.11 -8.90 -15.02
CA SER A 279 -1.76 -8.57 -13.62
C SER A 279 -2.16 -7.15 -13.26
N PHE A 280 -2.59 -6.91 -12.01
CA PHE A 280 -3.11 -5.62 -11.53
C PHE A 280 -2.17 -4.43 -11.77
N GLU A 281 -0.85 -4.67 -11.77
CA GLU A 281 0.18 -3.64 -12.02
C GLU A 281 0.29 -3.23 -13.51
N HIS A 282 -0.42 -3.89 -14.42
CA HIS A 282 -0.42 -3.61 -15.87
C HIS A 282 -1.80 -3.12 -16.39
N LEU A 283 -2.81 -3.04 -15.53
CA LEU A 283 -4.14 -2.52 -15.87
C LEU A 283 -4.13 -0.99 -15.93
N THR A 284 -4.72 -0.38 -16.96
CA THR A 284 -4.78 1.08 -17.13
C THR A 284 -5.59 1.74 -16.01
N PRO A 285 -5.01 2.63 -15.19
CA PRO A 285 -5.75 3.35 -14.15
C PRO A 285 -6.52 4.54 -14.75
N LEU A 286 -7.81 4.64 -14.41
CA LEU A 286 -8.67 5.77 -14.74
C LEU A 286 -9.10 6.54 -13.47
N PHE A 287 -9.67 7.73 -13.67
CA PHE A 287 -10.52 8.34 -12.65
C PHE A 287 -11.82 7.53 -12.50
N PRO A 288 -12.47 7.56 -11.33
CA PRO A 288 -13.84 7.09 -11.18
C PRO A 288 -14.77 7.79 -12.17
N GLN A 289 -15.65 7.01 -12.82
CA GLN A 289 -16.62 7.48 -13.82
C GLN A 289 -18.05 7.02 -13.52
N GLU A 290 -18.21 6.04 -12.63
CA GLU A 290 -19.50 5.59 -12.10
C GLU A 290 -19.52 5.95 -10.60
N LYS A 291 -20.64 6.50 -10.13
CA LYS A 291 -20.85 6.92 -8.75
C LYS A 291 -21.53 5.81 -7.94
N PHE A 292 -21.08 5.59 -6.71
CA PHE A 292 -21.87 4.83 -5.72
C PHE A 292 -23.04 5.70 -5.25
N ASN A 293 -24.26 5.25 -5.48
CA ASN A 293 -25.47 5.99 -5.12
C ASN A 293 -25.82 5.75 -3.66
N LEU A 294 -25.28 6.58 -2.77
CA LEU A 294 -25.45 6.41 -1.31
C LEU A 294 -26.79 7.00 -0.80
N ALA A 295 -27.46 7.81 -1.63
CA ALA A 295 -28.67 8.54 -1.29
C ALA A 295 -30.00 7.85 -1.70
N ASP A 296 -29.97 6.64 -2.26
CA ASP A 296 -31.18 5.89 -2.66
C ASP A 296 -31.75 5.05 -1.50
N LYS A 297 -31.60 3.72 -1.52
CA LYS A 297 -32.16 2.83 -0.49
C LYS A 297 -31.36 2.94 0.82
N GLN A 298 -32.06 2.79 1.93
CA GLN A 298 -31.51 2.91 3.30
C GLN A 298 -30.73 4.22 3.53
N ASN A 299 -31.11 5.30 2.83
CA ASN A 299 -30.41 6.56 2.96
C ASN A 299 -30.51 7.15 4.38
N THR A 300 -29.47 7.89 4.76
CA THR A 300 -29.42 8.67 5.99
C THR A 300 -29.10 10.13 5.64
N ILE A 301 -29.22 11.04 6.61
CA ILE A 301 -28.74 12.42 6.41
C ILE A 301 -27.23 12.41 6.12
N SER A 302 -26.48 11.50 6.72
CA SER A 302 -25.04 11.28 6.45
C SER A 302 -24.79 10.88 5.00
N THR A 303 -25.48 9.85 4.50
CA THR A 303 -25.23 9.36 3.14
C THR A 303 -25.69 10.36 2.09
N ARG A 304 -26.86 11.00 2.29
CA ARG A 304 -27.38 12.07 1.44
C ARG A 304 -26.43 13.26 1.33
N ILE A 305 -25.75 13.64 2.43
CA ILE A 305 -24.77 14.73 2.42
C ILE A 305 -23.48 14.32 1.70
N ILE A 306 -22.93 13.13 1.95
CA ILE A 306 -21.75 12.62 1.24
C ILE A 306 -22.01 12.57 -0.27
N ASP A 307 -23.16 12.06 -0.67
CA ASP A 307 -23.59 11.87 -2.06
C ASP A 307 -23.59 13.16 -2.90
N LEU A 308 -23.65 14.34 -2.25
CA LEU A 308 -23.59 15.67 -2.88
C LEU A 308 -22.28 16.44 -2.60
N PHE A 309 -21.73 16.37 -1.37
CA PHE A 309 -20.57 17.17 -0.95
C PHE A 309 -19.22 16.44 -1.07
N ALA A 310 -19.20 15.11 -1.16
CA ALA A 310 -17.99 14.31 -1.38
C ALA A 310 -18.34 12.99 -2.09
N PRO A 311 -18.87 13.04 -3.33
CA PRO A 311 -19.40 11.87 -4.04
C PRO A 311 -18.32 10.80 -4.20
N ILE A 312 -18.66 9.55 -3.89
CA ILE A 312 -17.74 8.42 -3.95
C ILE A 312 -17.98 7.66 -5.25
N GLY A 313 -16.94 7.51 -6.08
CA GLY A 313 -17.02 6.71 -7.31
C GLY A 313 -16.37 5.33 -7.21
N LYS A 314 -16.73 4.46 -8.14
CA LYS A 314 -16.04 3.18 -8.39
C LYS A 314 -14.57 3.45 -8.72
N GLY A 315 -13.68 3.08 -7.80
CA GLY A 315 -12.25 3.34 -7.86
C GLY A 315 -11.73 4.47 -6.96
N GLN A 316 -12.52 4.99 -6.02
CA GLN A 316 -12.13 6.11 -5.15
C GLN A 316 -10.99 5.75 -4.18
N ARG A 317 -10.08 6.71 -3.93
CA ARG A 317 -9.19 6.77 -2.76
C ARG A 317 -9.71 7.83 -1.80
N GLY A 318 -10.72 7.45 -1.03
CA GLY A 318 -11.40 8.33 -0.06
C GLY A 318 -10.74 8.29 1.32
N MET A 319 -10.63 9.46 1.95
CA MET A 319 -10.09 9.60 3.30
C MET A 319 -11.10 10.33 4.21
N ILE A 320 -11.60 9.64 5.23
CA ILE A 320 -12.46 10.22 6.27
C ILE A 320 -11.54 10.76 7.36
N VAL A 321 -11.31 12.08 7.34
CA VAL A 321 -10.42 12.81 8.25
C VAL A 321 -11.19 13.10 9.53
N SER A 322 -10.75 12.55 10.66
CA SER A 322 -11.55 12.54 11.89
C SER A 322 -10.72 12.74 13.15
N GLN A 323 -11.12 13.71 13.99
CA GLN A 323 -10.67 13.74 15.38
C GLN A 323 -11.37 12.63 16.20
N PRO A 324 -10.82 12.17 17.33
CA PRO A 324 -11.51 11.25 18.22
C PRO A 324 -12.89 11.76 18.68
N LYS A 325 -13.89 10.87 18.75
CA LYS A 325 -15.29 11.15 19.15
C LYS A 325 -16.08 12.10 18.22
N THR A 326 -15.76 12.11 16.93
CA THR A 326 -16.50 12.84 15.88
C THR A 326 -17.66 12.07 15.24
N GLY A 327 -17.71 10.74 15.37
CA GLY A 327 -18.75 9.89 14.77
C GLY A 327 -18.28 8.93 13.67
N LYS A 328 -16.97 8.90 13.36
CA LYS A 328 -16.25 7.92 12.51
C LYS A 328 -16.98 6.59 12.29
N THR A 329 -17.14 5.81 13.36
CA THR A 329 -17.67 4.43 13.35
C THR A 329 -19.14 4.35 12.90
N MET A 330 -19.96 5.39 13.15
CA MET A 330 -21.33 5.48 12.64
C MET A 330 -21.33 5.83 11.15
N LEU A 331 -20.52 6.82 10.75
CA LEU A 331 -20.42 7.27 9.36
C LEU A 331 -19.93 6.16 8.41
N LEU A 332 -19.02 5.31 8.89
CA LEU A 332 -18.53 4.16 8.14
C LEU A 332 -19.61 3.07 7.96
N LYS A 333 -20.47 2.85 8.99
CA LYS A 333 -21.65 1.96 8.88
C LYS A 333 -22.69 2.49 7.89
N ASP A 334 -22.99 3.78 7.95
CA ASP A 334 -23.92 4.45 7.03
C ASP A 334 -23.46 4.24 5.56
N ILE A 335 -22.16 4.43 5.28
CA ILE A 335 -21.58 4.17 3.96
C ILE A 335 -21.67 2.68 3.59
N ALA A 336 -21.30 1.77 4.51
CA ALA A 336 -21.26 0.33 4.24
C ALA A 336 -22.64 -0.24 3.88
N ASN A 337 -23.68 0.14 4.64
CA ASN A 337 -25.03 -0.35 4.38
C ASN A 337 -25.67 0.30 3.14
N ALA A 338 -25.35 1.57 2.87
CA ALA A 338 -25.80 2.21 1.63
C ALA A 338 -25.14 1.62 0.37
N ILE A 339 -23.86 1.22 0.43
CA ILE A 339 -23.22 0.48 -0.67
C ILE A 339 -23.87 -0.90 -0.82
N ALA A 340 -24.00 -1.68 0.25
CA ALA A 340 -24.60 -3.03 0.18
C ALA A 340 -26.06 -3.03 -0.33
N ALA A 341 -26.87 -2.03 0.05
CA ALA A 341 -28.27 -1.94 -0.37
C ALA A 341 -28.45 -1.44 -1.83
N ASN A 342 -27.55 -0.57 -2.31
CA ASN A 342 -27.68 0.06 -3.63
C ASN A 342 -26.83 -0.61 -4.72
N HIS A 343 -25.71 -1.22 -4.34
CA HIS A 343 -24.73 -1.86 -5.21
C HIS A 343 -24.39 -3.30 -4.77
N PRO A 344 -25.35 -4.25 -4.83
CA PRO A 344 -25.14 -5.64 -4.44
C PRO A 344 -24.19 -6.42 -5.37
N GLU A 345 -23.76 -5.82 -6.50
CA GLU A 345 -22.72 -6.37 -7.37
C GLU A 345 -21.30 -6.19 -6.83
N VAL A 346 -21.11 -5.32 -5.81
CA VAL A 346 -19.80 -4.90 -5.31
C VAL A 346 -19.34 -5.83 -4.18
N TYR A 347 -18.10 -6.32 -4.28
CA TYR A 347 -17.48 -7.10 -3.22
C TYR A 347 -17.02 -6.18 -2.08
N GLN A 348 -17.80 -6.14 -1.00
CA GLN A 348 -17.55 -5.25 0.15
C GLN A 348 -16.75 -5.94 1.25
N MET A 349 -15.55 -5.41 1.53
CA MET A 349 -14.67 -5.79 2.63
C MET A 349 -14.59 -4.65 3.66
N ILE A 350 -14.65 -4.99 4.95
CA ILE A 350 -14.46 -4.07 6.06
C ILE A 350 -13.22 -4.54 6.82
N LEU A 351 -12.16 -3.73 6.83
CA LEU A 351 -10.86 -4.06 7.42
C LEU A 351 -10.62 -3.22 8.67
N LEU A 352 -10.65 -3.86 9.84
CA LEU A 352 -10.51 -3.23 11.15
C LEU A 352 -9.12 -3.55 11.75
N ILE A 353 -8.33 -2.53 12.06
CA ILE A 353 -6.91 -2.65 12.45
C ILE A 353 -6.61 -1.82 13.70
N ASP A 354 -6.15 -2.50 14.77
CA ASP A 354 -5.81 -1.88 16.07
C ASP A 354 -6.99 -1.04 16.61
N GLU A 355 -8.18 -1.66 16.55
CA GLU A 355 -9.46 -1.17 17.05
C GLU A 355 -10.06 -2.13 18.09
N ARG A 356 -11.11 -1.68 18.78
CA ARG A 356 -11.66 -2.39 19.95
C ARG A 356 -12.52 -3.61 19.61
N PRO A 357 -12.46 -4.72 20.39
CA PRO A 357 -13.32 -5.89 20.21
C PRO A 357 -14.82 -5.58 20.18
N GLU A 358 -15.30 -4.62 20.96
CA GLU A 358 -16.71 -4.21 20.95
C GLU A 358 -17.10 -3.44 19.68
N GLU A 359 -16.20 -2.62 19.11
CA GLU A 359 -16.44 -1.92 17.83
C GLU A 359 -16.36 -2.89 16.65
N VAL A 360 -15.51 -3.92 16.71
CA VAL A 360 -15.49 -5.06 15.77
C VAL A 360 -16.80 -5.84 15.84
N THR A 361 -17.27 -6.18 17.04
CA THR A 361 -18.52 -6.95 17.24
C THR A 361 -19.75 -6.17 16.75
N ASP A 362 -19.76 -4.85 16.96
CA ASP A 362 -20.79 -3.93 16.47
C ASP A 362 -20.81 -3.87 14.92
N MET A 363 -19.64 -3.80 14.26
CA MET A 363 -19.54 -3.90 12.80
C MET A 363 -20.06 -5.25 12.28
N GLN A 364 -19.59 -6.37 12.82
CA GLN A 364 -19.96 -7.73 12.40
C GLN A 364 -21.47 -8.03 12.49
N ARG A 365 -22.21 -7.31 13.34
CA ARG A 365 -23.66 -7.52 13.53
C ARG A 365 -24.54 -6.56 12.74
N ASN A 366 -24.01 -5.41 12.33
CA ASN A 366 -24.79 -4.30 11.76
C ASN A 366 -24.39 -3.91 10.34
N VAL A 367 -23.37 -4.54 9.75
CA VAL A 367 -22.91 -4.29 8.38
C VAL A 367 -23.06 -5.54 7.51
N GLN A 368 -23.63 -5.38 6.31
CA GLN A 368 -23.62 -6.43 5.29
C GLN A 368 -22.31 -6.36 4.50
N GLY A 369 -21.43 -7.35 4.67
CA GLY A 369 -20.14 -7.43 3.98
C GLY A 369 -19.16 -8.36 4.71
N GLU A 370 -17.99 -8.58 4.12
CA GLU A 370 -16.92 -9.38 4.75
C GLU A 370 -16.17 -8.53 5.78
N VAL A 371 -16.36 -8.77 7.07
CA VAL A 371 -15.69 -8.04 8.16
C VAL A 371 -14.44 -8.81 8.63
N ILE A 372 -13.26 -8.30 8.27
CA ILE A 372 -11.95 -8.82 8.68
C ILE A 372 -11.33 -7.90 9.74
N ALA A 373 -10.97 -8.45 10.90
CA ALA A 373 -10.51 -7.67 12.05
C ALA A 373 -9.20 -8.18 12.67
N SER A 374 -8.42 -7.24 13.19
CA SER A 374 -7.24 -7.48 14.04
C SER A 374 -7.28 -6.47 15.20
N THR A 375 -7.75 -6.91 16.37
CA THR A 375 -7.94 -6.03 17.54
C THR A 375 -6.61 -5.58 18.14
N PHE A 376 -6.64 -4.54 18.98
CA PHE A 376 -5.45 -4.01 19.66
C PHE A 376 -4.71 -5.03 20.55
N ASP A 377 -5.32 -6.19 20.84
CA ASP A 377 -4.71 -7.29 21.59
C ASP A 377 -3.67 -8.09 20.76
N LYS A 378 -3.57 -7.82 19.45
CA LYS A 378 -2.69 -8.55 18.54
C LYS A 378 -1.38 -7.83 18.26
N GLU A 379 -0.36 -8.62 17.93
CA GLU A 379 0.94 -8.11 17.51
C GLU A 379 0.84 -7.27 16.22
N PRO A 380 1.58 -6.14 16.10
CA PRO A 380 1.62 -5.33 14.87
C PRO A 380 1.98 -6.10 13.60
N SER A 381 2.69 -7.23 13.73
CA SER A 381 3.01 -8.14 12.63
C SER A 381 1.78 -8.87 12.07
N GLU A 382 0.78 -9.19 12.89
CA GLU A 382 -0.50 -9.74 12.44
C GLU A 382 -1.32 -8.70 11.68
N HIS A 383 -1.43 -7.46 12.20
CA HIS A 383 -2.12 -6.37 11.51
C HIS A 383 -1.57 -6.17 10.09
N VAL A 384 -0.23 -6.14 9.97
CA VAL A 384 0.47 -6.02 8.69
C VAL A 384 0.23 -7.24 7.81
N ARG A 385 0.23 -8.47 8.34
CA ARG A 385 -0.01 -9.69 7.57
C ARG A 385 -1.44 -9.72 7.00
N ILE A 386 -2.45 -9.49 7.83
CA ILE A 386 -3.86 -9.49 7.43
C ILE A 386 -4.10 -8.42 6.36
N ALA A 387 -3.63 -7.19 6.57
CA ALA A 387 -3.79 -6.11 5.60
C ALA A 387 -3.12 -6.41 4.24
N ASN A 388 -1.96 -7.09 4.22
CA ASN A 388 -1.32 -7.52 2.96
C ASN A 388 -2.14 -8.59 2.23
N LEU A 389 -2.75 -9.55 2.95
CA LEU A 389 -3.55 -10.60 2.32
C LEU A 389 -4.89 -10.06 1.78
N VAL A 390 -5.55 -9.17 2.52
CA VAL A 390 -6.78 -8.49 2.10
C VAL A 390 -6.55 -7.63 0.84
N ILE A 391 -5.46 -6.84 0.79
CA ILE A 391 -5.21 -6.01 -0.40
C ILE A 391 -4.79 -6.84 -1.63
N GLU A 392 -4.13 -7.98 -1.46
CA GLU A 392 -3.92 -8.91 -2.58
C GLU A 392 -5.22 -9.58 -3.02
N LYS A 393 -6.10 -10.02 -2.10
CA LYS A 393 -7.45 -10.54 -2.45
C LYS A 393 -8.23 -9.54 -3.30
N ALA A 394 -8.29 -8.29 -2.85
CA ALA A 394 -8.97 -7.22 -3.59
C ALA A 394 -8.39 -7.00 -5.00
N LYS A 395 -7.05 -7.04 -5.16
CA LYS A 395 -6.42 -6.98 -6.48
C LYS A 395 -6.79 -8.19 -7.35
N ARG A 396 -6.84 -9.41 -6.80
CA ARG A 396 -7.19 -10.62 -7.57
C ARG A 396 -8.62 -10.61 -8.07
N LEU A 397 -9.56 -10.13 -7.26
CA LEU A 397 -10.97 -9.92 -7.66
C LEU A 397 -11.09 -8.91 -8.80
N VAL A 398 -10.35 -7.79 -8.73
CA VAL A 398 -10.30 -6.77 -9.81
C VAL A 398 -9.59 -7.26 -11.07
N GLU A 399 -8.53 -8.07 -10.96
CA GLU A 399 -7.92 -8.80 -12.10
C GLU A 399 -8.95 -9.74 -12.79
N CYS A 400 -10.04 -10.10 -12.10
CA CYS A 400 -11.14 -10.92 -12.60
C CYS A 400 -12.41 -10.11 -12.92
N GLY A 401 -12.34 -8.77 -12.95
CA GLY A 401 -13.43 -7.89 -13.39
C GLY A 401 -14.45 -7.46 -12.31
N HIS A 402 -14.23 -7.78 -11.03
CA HIS A 402 -15.15 -7.39 -9.96
C HIS A 402 -14.91 -5.95 -9.48
N ASP A 403 -15.98 -5.23 -9.15
CA ASP A 403 -15.88 -4.04 -8.30
C ASP A 403 -15.66 -4.45 -6.84
N VAL A 404 -14.69 -3.81 -6.18
CA VAL A 404 -14.31 -4.11 -4.79
C VAL A 404 -14.25 -2.81 -3.98
N VAL A 405 -14.84 -2.83 -2.78
CA VAL A 405 -14.75 -1.74 -1.80
C VAL A 405 -14.06 -2.26 -0.54
N ILE A 406 -13.00 -1.59 -0.11
CA ILE A 406 -12.41 -1.78 1.22
C ILE A 406 -12.74 -0.56 2.09
N LEU A 407 -13.46 -0.79 3.18
CA LEU A 407 -13.66 0.17 4.25
C LEU A 407 -12.60 -0.08 5.34
N LEU A 408 -11.58 0.78 5.43
CA LEU A 408 -10.44 0.60 6.34
C LEU A 408 -10.56 1.50 7.57
N ASP A 409 -10.63 0.89 8.76
CA ASP A 409 -10.59 1.60 10.04
C ASP A 409 -9.42 1.10 10.90
N SER A 410 -8.25 1.77 10.96
CA SER A 410 -7.88 3.04 10.31
C SER A 410 -6.52 2.96 9.61
N ILE A 411 -6.29 3.83 8.62
CA ILE A 411 -4.99 3.85 7.92
C ILE A 411 -3.88 4.44 8.78
N THR A 412 -4.20 5.32 9.73
CA THR A 412 -3.24 5.84 10.72
C THR A 412 -2.72 4.71 11.61
N ARG A 413 -3.61 3.82 12.07
CA ARG A 413 -3.24 2.61 12.85
C ARG A 413 -2.42 1.62 12.02
N LEU A 414 -2.84 1.34 10.78
CA LEU A 414 -2.09 0.48 9.87
C LEU A 414 -0.67 1.03 9.60
N ALA A 415 -0.52 2.34 9.37
CA ALA A 415 0.78 2.97 9.16
C ALA A 415 1.69 2.91 10.41
N ARG A 416 1.13 3.03 11.61
CA ARG A 416 1.86 2.77 12.87
C ARG A 416 2.37 1.33 12.95
N ALA A 417 1.54 0.35 12.63
CA ALA A 417 1.94 -1.07 12.63
C ALA A 417 3.09 -1.33 11.64
N TYR A 418 3.02 -0.77 10.42
CA TYR A 418 4.12 -0.83 9.45
C TYR A 418 5.42 -0.18 9.96
N ASN A 419 5.34 0.93 10.69
CA ASN A 419 6.51 1.60 11.27
C ASN A 419 7.19 0.77 12.37
N THR A 420 6.41 0.04 13.18
CA THR A 420 6.93 -0.84 14.24
C THR A 420 7.55 -2.14 13.68
N VAL A 421 6.94 -2.71 12.63
CA VAL A 421 7.38 -4.00 12.05
C VAL A 421 8.58 -3.87 11.11
N GLN A 422 8.83 -2.69 10.55
CA GLN A 422 9.87 -2.52 9.53
C GLN A 422 11.27 -2.35 10.15
N PRO A 423 12.31 -3.06 9.65
CA PRO A 423 13.69 -2.84 10.08
C PRO A 423 14.13 -1.39 9.88
N ALA A 424 14.77 -0.81 10.90
CA ALA A 424 15.16 0.59 10.91
C ALA A 424 16.14 0.93 9.78
N SER A 425 15.82 1.97 8.99
CA SER A 425 16.65 2.44 7.86
C SER A 425 17.85 3.29 8.28
N GLY A 426 17.96 3.61 9.57
CA GLY A 426 18.89 4.61 10.10
C GLY A 426 18.48 6.07 9.81
N LYS A 427 17.31 6.30 9.19
CA LYS A 427 16.79 7.64 8.86
C LYS A 427 15.37 7.80 9.44
N ILE A 428 15.28 8.56 10.52
CA ILE A 428 14.01 8.87 11.20
C ILE A 428 13.58 10.29 10.79
N LEU A 429 12.33 10.42 10.34
CA LEU A 429 11.67 11.68 9.98
C LEU A 429 11.12 12.39 11.23
N SER A 430 10.53 13.57 11.03
CA SER A 430 9.71 14.20 12.08
C SER A 430 8.63 13.24 12.59
N GLY A 431 8.26 13.36 13.86
CA GLY A 431 7.26 12.51 14.49
C GLY A 431 7.70 11.06 14.82
N GLY A 432 8.95 10.67 14.54
CA GLY A 432 9.46 9.33 14.85
C GLY A 432 9.15 8.26 13.81
N VAL A 433 8.75 8.67 12.60
CA VAL A 433 8.46 7.77 11.47
C VAL A 433 9.76 7.41 10.74
N ASP A 434 10.01 6.14 10.45
CA ASP A 434 11.14 5.72 9.60
C ASP A 434 10.91 6.14 8.14
N ALA A 435 11.97 6.64 7.48
CA ALA A 435 11.88 7.19 6.13
C ALA A 435 11.35 6.19 5.07
N ASN A 436 11.44 4.89 5.32
CA ASN A 436 10.87 3.86 4.45
C ASN A 436 9.52 3.31 4.94
N ALA A 437 9.08 3.58 6.17
CA ALA A 437 7.90 2.93 6.77
C ALA A 437 6.61 3.23 6.00
N LEU A 438 6.44 4.47 5.54
CA LEU A 438 5.22 4.91 4.83
C LEU A 438 5.11 4.34 3.40
N ASN A 439 6.16 3.72 2.84
CA ASN A 439 6.13 3.22 1.46
C ASN A 439 5.13 2.08 1.25
N LYS A 440 5.00 1.14 2.20
CA LYS A 440 3.99 0.06 2.11
C LYS A 440 2.56 0.58 2.35
N PRO A 441 2.26 1.36 3.41
CA PRO A 441 0.97 2.03 3.58
C PRO A 441 0.55 2.88 2.37
N LYS A 442 1.46 3.66 1.78
CA LYS A 442 1.20 4.43 0.53
C LYS A 442 0.85 3.53 -0.65
N ARG A 443 1.54 2.39 -0.83
CA ARG A 443 1.20 1.40 -1.88
C ARG A 443 -0.10 0.64 -1.61
N PHE A 444 -0.53 0.50 -0.36
CA PHE A 444 -1.86 -0.01 0.00
C PHE A 444 -2.94 0.99 -0.46
N PHE A 445 -2.89 2.24 -0.02
CA PHE A 445 -3.92 3.24 -0.37
C PHE A 445 -3.90 3.61 -1.86
N GLY A 446 -2.71 3.75 -2.44
CA GLY A 446 -2.49 3.93 -3.88
C GLY A 446 -2.80 2.69 -4.75
N ALA A 447 -3.24 1.57 -4.16
CA ALA A 447 -3.82 0.48 -4.92
C ALA A 447 -5.16 0.90 -5.53
N ALA A 448 -6.01 1.61 -4.78
CA ALA A 448 -7.35 1.99 -5.26
C ALA A 448 -7.33 2.89 -6.49
N ARG A 449 -8.15 2.52 -7.48
CA ARG A 449 -8.21 3.05 -8.84
C ARG A 449 -9.45 2.49 -9.57
N ASN A 450 -9.96 3.23 -10.53
CA ASN A 450 -10.82 2.67 -11.58
C ASN A 450 -9.94 2.01 -12.65
N ILE A 451 -10.44 0.98 -13.36
CA ILE A 451 -9.70 0.27 -14.42
C ILE A 451 -10.44 0.38 -15.76
N GLU A 452 -9.69 0.70 -16.81
CA GLU A 452 -10.19 0.63 -18.19
C GLU A 452 -10.52 -0.83 -18.58
N ASN A 453 -11.77 -1.10 -18.94
CA ASN A 453 -12.28 -2.45 -19.31
C ASN A 453 -12.08 -3.53 -18.23
N GLY A 454 -12.09 -3.16 -16.95
CA GLY A 454 -12.04 -4.08 -15.81
C GLY A 454 -12.97 -3.62 -14.67
N GLY A 455 -12.85 -4.26 -13.51
CA GLY A 455 -13.52 -3.81 -12.28
C GLY A 455 -12.73 -2.72 -11.55
N SER A 456 -13.33 -2.08 -10.55
CA SER A 456 -12.67 -1.03 -9.77
C SER A 456 -12.19 -1.50 -8.39
N LEU A 457 -11.10 -0.90 -7.89
CA LEU A 457 -10.72 -1.00 -6.46
C LEU A 457 -10.97 0.34 -5.78
N SER A 458 -11.93 0.37 -4.86
CA SER A 458 -12.23 1.53 -4.02
C SER A 458 -11.68 1.29 -2.60
N ILE A 459 -11.00 2.28 -2.02
CA ILE A 459 -10.58 2.24 -0.61
C ILE A 459 -11.07 3.53 0.05
N ILE A 460 -11.94 3.38 1.04
CA ILE A 460 -12.39 4.46 1.92
C ILE A 460 -11.76 4.20 3.29
N ALA A 461 -10.78 5.01 3.65
CA ALA A 461 -9.99 4.83 4.86
C ALA A 461 -10.26 5.95 5.88
N THR A 462 -10.40 5.60 7.15
CA THR A 462 -10.41 6.59 8.23
C THR A 462 -8.98 7.03 8.54
N ALA A 463 -8.79 8.34 8.76
CA ALA A 463 -7.53 8.94 9.19
C ALA A 463 -7.77 9.74 10.48
N LEU A 464 -6.89 9.52 11.47
CA LEU A 464 -6.97 10.19 12.77
C LEU A 464 -6.13 11.48 12.77
N THR A 465 -6.76 12.60 13.13
CA THR A 465 -6.11 13.91 13.29
C THR A 465 -6.28 14.45 14.72
N GLU A 466 -5.49 15.46 15.09
CA GLU A 466 -5.49 16.10 16.42
C GLU A 466 -5.34 15.13 17.61
N THR A 467 -4.64 14.00 17.41
CA THR A 467 -4.36 13.01 18.46
C THR A 467 -3.33 13.49 19.49
N GLY A 468 -2.71 14.65 19.26
CA GLY A 468 -1.52 15.14 19.99
C GLY A 468 -0.22 14.43 19.59
N SER A 469 -0.26 13.53 18.60
CA SER A 469 0.91 12.77 18.15
C SER A 469 1.43 13.30 16.81
N LYS A 470 2.63 13.88 16.83
CA LYS A 470 3.36 14.30 15.61
C LYS A 470 3.58 13.18 14.59
N MET A 471 3.52 11.93 15.04
CA MET A 471 3.54 10.75 14.16
C MET A 471 2.29 10.71 13.26
N ASP A 472 1.11 10.96 13.83
CA ASP A 472 -0.16 10.91 13.10
C ASP A 472 -0.30 12.12 12.16
N GLU A 473 0.18 13.29 12.57
CA GLU A 473 0.28 14.50 11.73
C GLU A 473 1.10 14.24 10.47
N VAL A 474 2.29 13.63 10.61
CA VAL A 474 3.16 13.28 9.47
C VAL A 474 2.55 12.17 8.61
N ILE A 475 1.90 11.17 9.22
CA ILE A 475 1.16 10.12 8.49
C ILE A 475 0.03 10.75 7.66
N PHE A 476 -0.73 11.68 8.23
CA PHE A 476 -1.89 12.31 7.60
C PHE A 476 -1.51 13.11 6.34
N GLU A 477 -0.56 14.04 6.44
CA GLU A 477 -0.14 14.87 5.29
C GLU A 477 0.43 14.01 4.16
N GLU A 478 1.16 12.94 4.49
CA GLU A 478 1.72 11.98 3.53
C GLU A 478 0.65 11.12 2.82
N PHE A 479 -0.54 10.98 3.40
CA PHE A 479 -1.70 10.34 2.75
C PHE A 479 -2.61 11.32 2.00
N LYS A 480 -2.72 12.56 2.47
CA LYS A 480 -3.48 13.64 1.82
C LYS A 480 -3.06 13.87 0.37
N GLY A 481 -1.75 13.82 0.11
CA GLY A 481 -1.22 13.85 -1.26
C GLY A 481 -1.62 12.66 -2.15
N THR A 482 -1.96 11.51 -1.56
CA THR A 482 -2.27 10.24 -2.24
C THR A 482 -3.77 10.05 -2.55
N GLY A 483 -4.65 10.61 -1.70
CA GLY A 483 -6.10 10.55 -1.85
C GLY A 483 -6.66 11.34 -3.03
N ASN A 484 -7.92 11.08 -3.38
CA ASN A 484 -8.71 11.89 -4.32
C ASN A 484 -10.12 12.24 -3.83
N MET A 485 -10.51 11.82 -2.62
CA MET A 485 -11.67 12.33 -1.88
C MET A 485 -11.26 12.54 -0.42
N GLU A 486 -11.67 13.67 0.16
CA GLU A 486 -11.40 14.04 1.56
C GLU A 486 -12.74 14.44 2.20
N LEU A 487 -13.13 13.74 3.25
CA LEU A 487 -14.35 13.98 4.03
C LEU A 487 -13.94 14.30 5.46
N GLN A 488 -14.01 15.58 5.84
CA GLN A 488 -13.49 16.06 7.12
C GLN A 488 -14.61 16.17 8.16
N LEU A 489 -14.35 15.67 9.37
CA LEU A 489 -15.26 15.78 10.51
C LEU A 489 -14.71 16.81 11.51
N ASP A 490 -15.56 17.74 11.98
CA ASP A 490 -15.19 18.76 12.97
C ASP A 490 -15.84 18.49 14.33
N ARG A 491 -15.00 18.25 15.34
CA ARG A 491 -15.36 18.12 16.75
C ARG A 491 -16.12 19.32 17.32
N LYS A 492 -16.04 20.53 16.75
CA LYS A 492 -16.93 21.65 17.12
C LYS A 492 -18.41 21.31 16.89
N ILE A 493 -18.69 20.60 15.80
CA ILE A 493 -20.02 20.16 15.38
C ILE A 493 -20.47 18.99 16.29
N SER A 494 -19.61 17.99 16.50
CA SER A 494 -19.95 16.85 17.38
C SER A 494 -20.05 17.21 18.87
N ASN A 495 -19.29 18.21 19.35
CA ASN A 495 -19.40 18.74 20.72
C ASN A 495 -20.80 19.36 20.98
N ARG A 496 -21.42 19.96 19.96
CA ARG A 496 -22.83 20.43 20.02
C ARG A 496 -23.86 19.31 19.83
N ARG A 497 -23.42 18.05 19.66
CA ARG A 497 -24.24 16.85 19.37
C ARG A 497 -24.95 16.89 18.02
N ILE A 498 -24.44 17.68 17.06
CA ILE A 498 -24.93 17.69 15.68
C ILE A 498 -24.25 16.54 14.94
N PHE A 499 -25.05 15.69 14.30
CA PHE A 499 -24.59 14.56 13.50
C PHE A 499 -25.38 14.50 12.17
N PRO A 500 -24.74 14.20 11.03
CA PRO A 500 -23.31 13.91 10.87
C PRO A 500 -22.42 15.14 11.13
N ALA A 501 -21.25 14.95 11.72
CA ALA A 501 -20.37 16.05 12.13
C ALA A 501 -19.41 16.52 11.02
N ILE A 502 -19.89 16.62 9.79
CA ILE A 502 -19.08 16.89 8.58
C ILE A 502 -18.83 18.39 8.42
N ASP A 503 -17.59 18.79 8.12
CA ASP A 503 -17.29 20.12 7.58
C ASP A 503 -17.53 20.13 6.08
N LEU A 504 -18.65 20.74 5.66
CA LEU A 504 -19.09 20.85 4.27
C LEU A 504 -18.19 21.74 3.39
N THR A 505 -17.37 22.61 4.01
CA THR A 505 -16.49 23.55 3.31
C THR A 505 -15.14 22.92 2.98
N SER A 506 -14.56 22.17 3.92
CA SER A 506 -13.32 21.42 3.71
C SER A 506 -13.52 20.10 2.95
N SER A 507 -14.70 19.48 3.05
CA SER A 507 -14.97 18.18 2.38
C SER A 507 -15.17 18.32 0.87
N SER A 508 -14.45 17.50 0.09
CA SER A 508 -14.41 17.61 -1.37
C SER A 508 -14.02 16.30 -2.07
N THR A 509 -14.19 16.25 -3.39
CA THR A 509 -13.73 15.15 -4.24
C THR A 509 -13.08 15.71 -5.50
N ARG A 510 -11.91 15.18 -5.89
CA ARG A 510 -11.22 15.59 -7.10
C ARG A 510 -11.89 14.94 -8.32
N ARG A 511 -12.26 15.75 -9.31
CA ARG A 511 -13.04 15.35 -10.49
C ARG A 511 -14.45 14.83 -10.16
N ASP A 512 -15.13 15.52 -9.24
CA ASP A 512 -16.57 15.36 -9.01
C ASP A 512 -17.43 15.70 -10.24
N ASP A 513 -16.87 16.44 -11.21
CA ASP A 513 -17.43 16.63 -12.56
C ASP A 513 -17.60 15.35 -13.39
N LEU A 514 -17.00 14.22 -12.97
CA LEU A 514 -17.19 12.90 -13.57
C LEU A 514 -18.23 12.04 -12.83
N LEU A 515 -18.74 12.50 -11.69
CA LEU A 515 -19.62 11.73 -10.78
C LEU A 515 -20.99 12.38 -10.54
N LEU A 516 -21.15 13.65 -10.91
CA LEU A 516 -22.38 14.43 -10.78
C LEU A 516 -22.79 15.00 -12.14
N ASP A 517 -24.08 15.23 -12.36
CA ASP A 517 -24.56 15.90 -13.57
C ASP A 517 -24.33 17.42 -13.52
N GLU A 518 -24.31 18.06 -14.69
CA GLU A 518 -24.02 19.50 -14.82
C GLU A 518 -24.94 20.39 -13.98
N LYS A 519 -26.23 20.06 -13.84
CA LYS A 519 -27.19 20.88 -13.07
C LYS A 519 -26.93 20.72 -11.58
N THR A 520 -26.61 19.51 -11.12
CA THR A 520 -26.19 19.28 -9.73
C THR A 520 -24.88 20.01 -9.43
N ILE A 521 -23.88 19.97 -10.32
CA ILE A 521 -22.61 20.71 -10.15
C ILE A 521 -22.86 22.22 -10.04
N GLN A 522 -23.64 22.80 -10.96
CA GLN A 522 -23.98 24.24 -10.93
C GLN A 522 -24.68 24.64 -9.62
N ARG A 523 -25.65 23.83 -9.15
CA ARG A 523 -26.34 24.06 -7.87
C ARG A 523 -25.40 23.91 -6.68
N MET A 524 -24.59 22.86 -6.63
CA MET A 524 -23.63 22.63 -5.54
C MET A 524 -22.55 23.71 -5.47
N TRP A 525 -22.16 24.32 -6.59
CA TRP A 525 -21.26 25.48 -6.61
C TRP A 525 -21.89 26.73 -5.96
N VAL A 526 -23.17 27.01 -6.23
CA VAL A 526 -23.91 28.09 -5.56
C VAL A 526 -24.06 27.79 -4.06
N MET A 527 -24.41 26.55 -3.70
CA MET A 527 -24.53 26.14 -2.29
C MET A 527 -23.19 26.26 -1.53
N ARG A 528 -22.08 25.76 -2.09
CA ARG A 528 -20.76 25.88 -1.46
C ARG A 528 -20.33 27.34 -1.27
N LYS A 529 -20.66 28.24 -2.21
CA LYS A 529 -20.43 29.68 -2.02
C LYS A 529 -21.23 30.25 -0.85
N TYR A 530 -22.53 29.94 -0.79
CA TYR A 530 -23.40 30.42 0.29
C TYR A 530 -22.97 29.90 1.68
N LEU A 531 -22.50 28.65 1.76
CA LEU A 531 -22.00 28.04 2.99
C LEU A 531 -20.58 28.52 3.38
N ALA A 532 -19.80 29.09 2.46
CA ALA A 532 -18.44 29.56 2.75
C ALA A 532 -18.40 30.84 3.61
N ASP A 533 -19.51 31.61 3.63
CA ASP A 533 -19.68 32.79 4.49
C ASP A 533 -20.20 32.43 5.91
N MET A 534 -20.46 31.14 6.20
CA MET A 534 -20.99 30.65 7.47
C MET A 534 -19.93 29.94 8.32
N ASN A 535 -20.11 29.86 9.65
CA ASN A 535 -19.31 28.94 10.45
C ASN A 535 -19.69 27.47 10.12
N PRO A 536 -18.77 26.49 10.17
CA PRO A 536 -19.06 25.09 9.84
C PRO A 536 -20.22 24.46 10.64
N VAL A 537 -20.45 24.96 11.85
CA VAL A 537 -21.59 24.58 12.70
C VAL A 537 -22.92 25.10 12.14
N GLU A 538 -22.99 26.39 11.80
CA GLU A 538 -24.19 27.02 11.22
C GLU A 538 -24.51 26.43 9.84
N ALA A 539 -23.48 26.18 9.03
CA ALA A 539 -23.60 25.51 7.74
C ALA A 539 -24.21 24.11 7.87
N MET A 540 -23.79 23.32 8.88
CA MET A 540 -24.38 22.01 9.15
C MET A 540 -25.77 22.08 9.79
N GLU A 541 -26.04 23.04 10.69
CA GLU A 541 -27.38 23.27 11.24
C GLU A 541 -28.37 23.59 10.10
N PHE A 542 -28.03 24.54 9.22
CA PHE A 542 -28.82 24.91 8.04
C PHE A 542 -29.07 23.74 7.08
N ILE A 543 -28.03 22.98 6.71
CA ILE A 543 -28.16 21.86 5.77
C ILE A 543 -28.95 20.69 6.38
N ASN A 544 -28.74 20.36 7.65
CA ASN A 544 -29.50 19.33 8.37
C ASN A 544 -31.00 19.66 8.38
N ASP A 545 -31.38 20.92 8.65
CA ASP A 545 -32.78 21.35 8.63
C ASP A 545 -33.41 21.30 7.23
N ARG A 546 -32.68 21.70 6.18
CA ARG A 546 -33.15 21.54 4.78
C ARG A 546 -33.27 20.09 4.34
N PHE A 547 -32.39 19.20 4.80
CA PHE A 547 -32.45 17.78 4.49
C PHE A 547 -33.59 17.07 5.25
N ARG A 548 -33.98 17.57 6.43
CA ARG A 548 -35.18 17.12 7.17
C ARG A 548 -36.50 17.55 6.52
N GLN A 549 -36.50 18.66 5.80
CA GLN A 549 -37.66 19.18 5.06
C GLN A 549 -37.89 18.47 3.71
N THR A 550 -36.99 17.59 3.28
CA THR A 550 -36.97 16.98 1.94
C THR A 550 -36.72 15.47 2.00
N LYS A 551 -37.34 14.69 1.12
CA LYS A 551 -37.29 13.22 1.11
C LYS A 551 -36.01 12.70 0.48
N ASN A 552 -35.57 13.29 -0.63
CA ASN A 552 -34.40 12.88 -1.39
C ASN A 552 -33.54 14.08 -1.83
N ASN A 553 -32.41 13.79 -2.47
CA ASN A 553 -31.47 14.81 -2.93
C ASN A 553 -32.00 15.63 -4.13
N GLU A 554 -32.89 15.07 -4.95
CA GLU A 554 -33.51 15.78 -6.08
C GLU A 554 -34.47 16.87 -5.59
N GLU A 555 -35.35 16.55 -4.64
CA GLU A 555 -36.29 17.49 -4.02
C GLU A 555 -35.54 18.63 -3.31
N PHE A 556 -34.44 18.31 -2.61
CA PHE A 556 -33.52 19.30 -2.05
C PHE A 556 -32.93 20.22 -3.13
N LEU A 557 -32.33 19.66 -4.18
CA LEU A 557 -31.74 20.46 -5.27
C LEU A 557 -32.79 21.29 -6.02
N ILE A 558 -34.04 20.82 -6.14
CA ILE A 558 -35.15 21.59 -6.71
C ILE A 558 -35.57 22.73 -5.77
N SER A 559 -35.61 22.51 -4.46
CA SER A 559 -35.97 23.53 -3.46
C SER A 559 -34.99 24.72 -3.38
N MET A 560 -33.79 24.58 -3.97
CA MET A 560 -32.81 25.66 -4.12
C MET A 560 -33.14 26.66 -5.24
N ASN A 561 -34.17 26.42 -6.06
CA ASN A 561 -34.64 27.40 -7.04
C ASN A 561 -35.55 28.45 -6.36
N GLY A 562 -34.95 29.42 -5.66
CA GLY A 562 -35.64 30.55 -5.02
C GLY A 562 -34.75 31.77 -4.93
#